data_AF-A0A518V9I8-F1
#
_entry.id   AF-A0A518V9I8-F1
#
_cell.length_a   1.000
_cell.length_b   1.000
_cell.length_c   1.000
_cell.angle_alpha   90.00
_cell.angle_beta   90.00
_cell.angle_gamma   90.00
#
_symmetry.space_group_name_H-M   'P 1'
#
loop_
_entity.id
_entity.type
_entity.pdbx_description
1 polymer ?
#
loop_
_entity_poly.entity_id
_entity_poly.type
_entity_poly.pdbx_seq_one_letter_code
_entity_poly.pdbx_strand_id
1 'polypeptide(L)'
;MPSQDEQIILEDLNHFPDQILSRERNQVIVENIRKERRMMQKLKRRKIYFGWAAKGLITCAALFAFIWMKPFSSPVENSSSIDTSGSKDVIEQKYITAAQKEIKKAFGINKDFHFEKLEKDTDYSTLETKDREAIVWFKAGTTDVNGVSATYKFDELTNMYQKYVETARNRIKETNLHDNFQTVSLYKNKSGTGMSFLSEDNQRVHVDLNTNKVTDFYLDYNLGNVDKKFVSIAQKALMKLSNKNDFSFNHVEKFSHEKEDMWRFSNKEDKYHDKYSVQIGEKTGQVYSVRYETDRYSIKSKDEAMSVGKPLIKNITGIDVTGYKVDGGDHWGGYVFQSPGKTAVSIFTDRAIDRSDGGNVSGLQVHVR
;
A
#
# COMPACT_ATOMS: atom_id res chain seq x y z
N MET A 1 53.58 1.93 27.91
CA MET A 1 54.22 1.19 26.80
C MET A 1 53.23 0.13 26.36
N PRO A 2 52.95 -0.02 25.06
CA PRO A 2 52.03 -1.06 24.58
C PRO A 2 52.53 -2.44 25.00
N SER A 3 51.63 -3.38 25.26
CA SER A 3 52.01 -4.76 25.58
C SER A 3 52.66 -5.45 24.37
N GLN A 4 53.40 -6.54 24.59
CA GLN A 4 53.99 -7.33 23.48
C GLN A 4 52.91 -7.80 22.49
N ASP A 5 51.72 -8.11 22.98
CA ASP A 5 50.59 -8.51 22.13
C ASP A 5 50.06 -7.34 21.28
N GLU A 6 50.03 -6.11 21.82
CA GLU A 6 49.66 -4.92 21.05
C GLU A 6 50.68 -4.58 19.96
N GLN A 7 51.97 -4.82 20.21
CA GLN A 7 53.01 -4.62 19.20
C GLN A 7 52.90 -5.65 18.07
N ILE A 8 52.63 -6.92 18.39
CA ILE A 8 52.44 -7.98 17.39
C ILE A 8 51.20 -7.71 16.52
N ILE A 9 50.10 -7.25 17.13
CA ILE A 9 48.87 -6.92 16.38
C ILE A 9 49.07 -5.70 15.47
N LEU A 10 49.84 -4.70 15.91
CA LEU A 10 50.16 -3.52 15.10
C LEU A 10 51.15 -3.84 13.97
N GLU A 11 52.06 -4.80 14.18
CA GLU A 11 52.95 -5.31 13.13
C GLU A 11 52.18 -6.12 12.07
N ASP A 12 51.25 -6.98 12.50
CA ASP A 12 50.38 -7.75 11.59
C ASP A 12 49.43 -6.86 10.79
N LEU A 13 48.89 -5.78 11.38
CA LEU A 13 48.01 -4.83 10.68
C LEU A 13 48.75 -4.00 9.63
N ASN A 14 50.06 -3.78 9.78
CA ASN A 14 50.90 -3.10 8.78
C ASN A 14 51.33 -4.03 7.62
N HIS A 15 51.12 -5.34 7.74
CA HIS A 15 51.46 -6.32 6.71
C HIS A 15 50.27 -6.74 5.82
N PHE A 16 49.07 -6.19 6.03
CA PHE A 16 47.95 -6.38 5.10
C PHE A 16 48.14 -5.49 3.87
N PRO A 17 48.37 -6.06 2.67
CA PRO A 17 48.44 -5.24 1.47
C PRO A 17 47.05 -4.64 1.21
N ASP A 18 47.00 -3.32 0.97
CA ASP A 18 45.85 -2.66 0.37
C ASP A 18 45.39 -3.49 -0.83
N GLN A 19 44.26 -4.21 -0.70
CA GLN A 19 43.64 -4.88 -1.83
C GLN A 19 42.95 -3.83 -2.69
N ILE A 20 43.75 -3.02 -3.39
CA ILE A 20 43.33 -2.40 -4.63
C ILE A 20 43.15 -3.56 -5.60
N LEU A 21 41.93 -4.11 -5.64
CA LEU A 21 41.54 -5.10 -6.65
C LEU A 21 41.78 -4.47 -8.02
N SER A 22 42.82 -4.96 -8.71
CA SER A 22 43.21 -4.45 -10.01
C SER A 22 42.02 -4.54 -10.98
N ARG A 23 41.88 -3.52 -11.82
CA ARG A 23 40.81 -3.38 -12.83
C ARG A 23 40.61 -4.65 -13.67
N GLU A 24 41.69 -5.40 -13.87
CA GLU A 24 41.73 -6.67 -14.59
C GLU A 24 40.98 -7.79 -13.86
N ARG A 25 41.10 -7.93 -12.52
CA ARG A 25 40.33 -8.93 -11.75
C ARG A 25 38.83 -8.65 -11.77
N ASN A 26 38.43 -7.38 -11.73
CA ASN A 26 37.02 -6.98 -11.84
C ASN A 26 36.45 -7.26 -13.24
N GLN A 27 37.25 -7.10 -14.29
CA GLN A 27 36.86 -7.47 -15.66
C GLN A 27 36.73 -8.99 -15.82
N VAL A 28 37.62 -9.78 -15.22
CA VAL A 28 37.54 -11.25 -15.21
C VAL A 28 36.28 -11.75 -14.49
N ILE A 29 35.89 -11.12 -13.38
CA ILE A 29 34.64 -11.44 -12.67
C ILE A 29 33.42 -11.12 -13.55
N VAL A 30 33.40 -9.95 -14.21
CA VAL A 30 32.29 -9.57 -15.11
C VAL A 30 32.23 -10.48 -16.34
N GLU A 31 33.36 -10.90 -16.89
CA GLU A 31 33.39 -11.85 -18.00
C GLU A 31 32.93 -13.25 -17.60
N ASN A 32 33.30 -13.75 -16.41
CA ASN A 32 32.80 -15.02 -15.90
C ASN A 32 31.28 -15.00 -15.70
N ILE A 33 30.73 -13.90 -15.16
CA ILE A 33 29.28 -13.69 -15.05
C ILE A 33 28.60 -13.66 -16.43
N ARG A 34 29.22 -13.04 -17.45
CA ARG A 34 28.71 -13.03 -18.82
C ARG A 34 28.76 -14.43 -19.47
N LYS A 35 29.79 -15.23 -19.17
CA LYS A 35 29.99 -16.58 -19.72
C LYS A 35 29.00 -17.58 -19.12
N GLU A 36 28.74 -17.52 -17.81
CA GLU A 36 27.67 -18.29 -17.15
C GLU A 36 26.28 -17.91 -17.69
N ARG A 37 26.01 -16.62 -17.91
CA ARG A 37 24.74 -16.14 -18.49
C ARG A 37 24.47 -16.74 -19.88
N ARG A 38 25.51 -16.88 -20.72
CA ARG A 38 25.41 -17.52 -22.05
C ARG A 38 25.17 -19.03 -21.96
N MET A 39 25.78 -19.73 -21.01
CA MET A 39 25.53 -21.16 -20.78
C MET A 39 24.12 -21.43 -20.26
N MET A 40 23.64 -20.59 -19.33
CA MET A 40 22.28 -20.70 -18.77
C MET A 40 21.20 -20.41 -19.82
N GLN A 41 21.41 -19.47 -20.74
CA GLN A 41 20.49 -19.24 -21.86
C GLN A 41 20.41 -20.44 -22.83
N LYS A 42 21.53 -21.14 -23.08
CA LYS A 42 21.54 -22.38 -23.89
C LYS A 42 20.79 -23.52 -23.21
N LEU A 43 20.91 -23.66 -21.88
CA LEU A 43 20.16 -24.65 -21.10
C LEU A 43 18.66 -24.34 -21.02
N LYS A 44 18.28 -23.06 -20.91
CA LYS A 44 16.87 -22.61 -20.86
C LYS A 44 16.14 -22.86 -22.20
N ARG A 45 16.81 -22.68 -23.35
CA ARG A 45 16.24 -23.04 -24.66
C ARG A 45 15.98 -24.54 -24.83
N ARG A 46 16.82 -25.41 -24.26
CA ARG A 46 16.61 -26.87 -24.28
C ARG A 46 15.45 -27.32 -23.38
N LYS A 47 15.22 -26.67 -22.23
CA LYS A 47 14.08 -26.99 -21.33
C LYS A 47 12.72 -26.54 -21.87
N ILE A 48 12.66 -25.45 -22.64
CA ILE A 48 11.40 -24.94 -23.22
C ILE A 48 10.84 -25.91 -24.29
N TYR A 49 11.71 -26.58 -25.06
CA TYR A 49 11.28 -27.58 -26.06
C TYR A 49 10.67 -28.85 -25.45
N PHE A 50 11.14 -29.31 -24.29
CA PHE A 50 10.59 -30.50 -23.63
C PHE A 50 9.27 -30.23 -22.87
N GLY A 51 9.04 -29.00 -22.39
CA GLY A 51 7.82 -28.63 -21.67
C GLY A 51 6.58 -28.49 -22.57
N TRP A 52 6.76 -28.24 -23.87
CA TRP A 52 5.66 -28.07 -24.82
C TRP A 52 5.07 -29.42 -25.29
N ALA A 53 5.89 -30.47 -25.42
CA ALA A 53 5.43 -31.80 -25.81
C ALA A 53 4.62 -32.53 -24.71
N ALA A 54 4.93 -32.29 -23.42
CA ALA A 54 4.26 -32.97 -22.31
C ALA A 54 2.85 -32.41 -21.99
N LYS A 55 2.59 -31.13 -22.28
CA LYS A 55 1.27 -30.50 -22.04
C LYS A 55 0.23 -30.79 -23.13
N GLY A 56 0.67 -31.16 -24.34
CA GLY A 56 -0.24 -31.54 -25.43
C GLY A 56 -0.99 -32.86 -25.20
N LEU A 57 -0.36 -33.84 -24.53
CA LEU A 57 -0.95 -35.16 -24.33
C LEU A 57 -1.92 -35.26 -23.13
N ILE A 58 -1.76 -34.43 -22.10
CA ILE A 58 -2.62 -34.48 -20.89
C ILE A 58 -4.00 -33.84 -21.15
N THR A 59 -4.06 -32.85 -22.03
CA THR A 59 -5.29 -32.10 -22.33
C THR A 59 -6.30 -32.92 -23.15
N CYS A 60 -5.84 -33.88 -23.96
CA CYS A 60 -6.72 -34.77 -24.72
C CYS A 60 -7.36 -35.89 -23.88
N ALA A 61 -6.74 -36.32 -22.78
CA ALA A 61 -7.28 -37.40 -21.93
C ALA A 61 -8.40 -36.91 -20.99
N ALA A 62 -8.36 -35.66 -20.55
CA ALA A 62 -9.35 -35.10 -19.62
C ALA A 62 -10.71 -34.78 -20.28
N LEU A 63 -10.73 -34.49 -21.60
CA LEU A 63 -11.95 -34.13 -22.32
C LEU A 63 -12.82 -35.35 -22.70
N PHE A 64 -12.28 -36.58 -22.70
CA PHE A 64 -13.06 -37.79 -22.97
C PHE A 64 -13.80 -38.36 -21.74
N ALA A 65 -13.46 -37.96 -20.51
CA ALA A 65 -14.08 -38.48 -19.29
C ALA A 65 -15.40 -37.77 -18.89
N PHE A 66 -15.67 -36.56 -19.41
CA PHE A 66 -16.81 -35.74 -18.96
C PHE A 66 -18.09 -35.87 -19.80
N ILE A 67 -18.08 -36.66 -20.90
CA ILE A 67 -19.25 -36.78 -21.80
C ILE A 67 -20.11 -38.04 -21.50
N TRP A 68 -19.68 -38.93 -20.60
CA TRP A 68 -20.34 -40.24 -20.42
C TRP A 68 -20.83 -40.54 -18.99
N MET A 69 -21.57 -39.63 -18.35
CA MET A 69 -22.52 -39.98 -17.28
C MET A 69 -23.44 -38.79 -16.91
N LYS A 70 -24.72 -38.85 -17.31
CA LYS A 70 -25.86 -38.22 -16.62
C LYS A 70 -26.85 -39.33 -16.17
N PRO A 71 -28.00 -39.03 -15.53
CA PRO A 71 -28.16 -39.06 -14.07
C PRO A 71 -29.23 -40.08 -13.64
N PHE A 72 -29.25 -40.53 -12.39
CA PHE A 72 -30.44 -41.19 -11.83
C PHE A 72 -30.73 -40.66 -10.43
N SER A 73 -32.02 -40.44 -10.20
CA SER A 73 -32.66 -39.84 -9.02
C SER A 73 -32.74 -40.79 -7.82
N SER A 74 -32.55 -40.23 -6.61
CA SER A 74 -33.12 -40.44 -5.25
C SER A 74 -33.68 -41.82 -4.81
N PRO A 75 -33.67 -42.24 -3.50
CA PRO A 75 -34.02 -41.41 -2.32
C PRO A 75 -33.35 -41.71 -0.94
N VAL A 76 -33.56 -40.75 -0.03
CA VAL A 76 -33.62 -40.73 1.47
C VAL A 76 -33.27 -42.01 2.26
N GLU A 77 -32.33 -41.90 3.22
CA GLU A 77 -32.58 -42.20 4.65
C GLU A 77 -31.47 -41.69 5.61
N ASN A 78 -31.96 -41.18 6.74
CA ASN A 78 -31.34 -40.67 7.96
C ASN A 78 -29.96 -41.22 8.37
N SER A 79 -29.03 -40.31 8.70
CA SER A 79 -28.37 -40.36 10.01
C SER A 79 -27.86 -38.97 10.41
N SER A 80 -28.23 -38.61 11.63
CA SER A 80 -27.89 -37.41 12.37
C SER A 80 -26.37 -37.19 12.49
N SER A 81 -25.91 -35.95 12.34
CA SER A 81 -25.24 -35.23 13.44
C SER A 81 -24.79 -33.82 13.03
N ILE A 82 -25.30 -32.85 13.81
CA ILE A 82 -24.85 -31.47 13.97
C ILE A 82 -25.24 -30.50 12.83
N ASP A 83 -26.54 -30.21 12.80
CA ASP A 83 -27.05 -28.91 12.37
C ASP A 83 -26.48 -27.80 13.28
N THR A 84 -25.56 -27.01 12.74
CA THR A 84 -25.27 -25.63 13.19
C THR A 84 -25.82 -24.60 12.19
N SER A 85 -26.86 -24.99 11.45
CA SER A 85 -27.58 -24.13 10.51
C SER A 85 -28.90 -23.67 11.12
N GLY A 86 -28.82 -22.97 12.25
CA GLY A 86 -29.98 -22.64 13.09
C GLY A 86 -29.87 -21.28 13.78
N SER A 87 -29.36 -20.25 13.09
CA SER A 87 -29.67 -18.86 13.42
C SER A 87 -29.49 -18.02 12.16
N LYS A 88 -30.59 -17.72 11.45
CA LYS A 88 -30.69 -16.37 10.90
C LYS A 88 -30.78 -15.50 12.13
N ASP A 89 -29.69 -14.86 12.54
CA ASP A 89 -29.68 -13.97 13.70
C ASP A 89 -30.81 -12.95 13.52
N VAL A 90 -31.92 -13.17 14.23
CA VAL A 90 -32.99 -12.20 14.29
C VAL A 90 -32.41 -11.03 15.06
N ILE A 91 -32.06 -9.97 14.34
CA ILE A 91 -31.57 -8.75 14.95
C ILE A 91 -32.64 -8.25 15.92
N GLU A 92 -32.30 -8.18 17.20
CA GLU A 92 -33.26 -7.76 18.21
C GLU A 92 -33.67 -6.30 17.94
N GLN A 93 -34.98 -6.05 17.79
CA GLN A 93 -35.54 -4.75 17.41
C GLN A 93 -35.05 -3.57 18.28
N LYS A 94 -34.66 -3.84 19.53
CA LYS A 94 -34.07 -2.86 20.45
C LYS A 94 -32.77 -2.24 19.92
N TYR A 95 -31.91 -3.02 19.26
CA TYR A 95 -30.67 -2.52 18.66
C TYR A 95 -30.96 -1.64 17.45
N ILE A 96 -31.88 -2.07 16.58
CA ILE A 96 -32.31 -1.28 15.41
C ILE A 96 -32.89 0.07 15.87
N THR A 97 -33.77 0.05 16.87
CA THR A 97 -34.41 1.26 17.39
C THR A 97 -33.38 2.21 18.02
N ALA A 98 -32.43 1.68 18.81
CA ALA A 98 -31.36 2.47 19.40
C ALA A 98 -30.43 3.08 18.33
N ALA A 99 -30.07 2.29 17.30
CA ALA A 99 -29.25 2.73 16.18
C ALA A 99 -29.88 3.88 15.40
N GLN A 100 -31.13 3.73 14.96
CA GLN A 100 -31.86 4.77 14.22
C GLN A 100 -31.97 6.06 15.03
N LYS A 101 -32.31 5.93 16.32
CA LYS A 101 -32.43 7.08 17.23
C LYS A 101 -31.10 7.82 17.37
N GLU A 102 -29.99 7.11 17.58
CA GLU A 102 -28.69 7.77 17.78
C GLU A 102 -28.14 8.36 16.48
N ILE A 103 -28.33 7.71 15.31
CA ILE A 103 -27.95 8.26 14.00
C ILE A 103 -28.70 9.58 13.75
N LYS A 104 -30.03 9.57 13.89
CA LYS A 104 -30.86 10.77 13.71
C LYS A 104 -30.46 11.89 14.66
N LYS A 105 -30.20 11.56 15.93
CA LYS A 105 -29.73 12.51 16.94
C LYS A 105 -28.33 13.06 16.63
N ALA A 106 -27.43 12.23 16.11
CA ALA A 106 -26.06 12.62 15.83
C ALA A 106 -25.95 13.52 14.60
N PHE A 107 -26.72 13.23 13.54
CA PHE A 107 -26.54 13.88 12.24
C PHE A 107 -27.71 14.76 11.80
N GLY A 108 -28.87 14.68 12.45
CA GLY A 108 -30.03 15.51 12.11
C GLY A 108 -30.65 15.20 10.74
N ILE A 109 -30.23 14.12 10.08
CA ILE A 109 -30.76 13.67 8.78
C ILE A 109 -31.76 12.54 9.04
N ASN A 110 -32.97 12.68 8.50
CA ASN A 110 -34.02 11.67 8.64
C ASN A 110 -33.93 10.66 7.49
N LYS A 111 -33.21 9.56 7.72
CA LYS A 111 -33.07 8.43 6.79
C LYS A 111 -33.24 7.14 7.57
N ASP A 112 -34.06 6.24 7.04
CA ASP A 112 -34.29 4.93 7.65
C ASP A 112 -33.35 3.90 7.04
N PHE A 113 -32.34 3.49 7.82
CA PHE A 113 -31.40 2.43 7.44
C PHE A 113 -31.94 1.01 7.65
N HIS A 114 -31.72 0.12 6.68
CA HIS A 114 -32.06 -1.30 6.82
C HIS A 114 -30.86 -2.11 7.32
N PHE A 115 -30.87 -2.44 8.61
CA PHE A 115 -29.79 -3.22 9.24
C PHE A 115 -29.97 -4.72 8.98
N GLU A 116 -28.87 -5.39 8.64
CA GLU A 116 -28.89 -6.80 8.23
C GLU A 116 -27.93 -7.67 9.04
N LYS A 117 -26.98 -7.08 9.78
CA LYS A 117 -25.99 -7.84 10.56
C LYS A 117 -25.76 -7.23 11.93
N LEU A 118 -25.84 -8.06 12.97
CA LEU A 118 -25.44 -7.76 14.33
C LEU A 118 -24.33 -8.72 14.75
N GLU A 119 -23.13 -8.19 14.95
CA GLU A 119 -21.97 -8.92 15.44
C GLU A 119 -21.75 -8.56 16.92
N LYS A 120 -21.61 -9.57 17.78
CA LYS A 120 -21.45 -9.39 19.22
C LYS A 120 -20.07 -9.91 19.62
N ASP A 121 -19.19 -9.01 20.03
CA ASP A 121 -17.88 -9.32 20.59
C ASP A 121 -17.88 -9.15 22.11
N THR A 122 -16.78 -9.55 22.76
CA THR A 122 -16.59 -9.38 24.21
C THR A 122 -16.56 -7.91 24.62
N ASP A 123 -16.08 -7.05 23.74
CA ASP A 123 -15.74 -5.66 24.07
C ASP A 123 -16.77 -4.67 23.52
N TYR A 124 -17.47 -5.03 22.44
CA TYR A 124 -18.50 -4.20 21.79
C TYR A 124 -19.44 -5.07 20.96
N SER A 125 -20.58 -4.49 20.57
CA SER A 125 -21.42 -5.07 19.51
C SER A 125 -21.46 -4.11 18.33
N THR A 126 -21.50 -4.64 17.11
CA THR A 126 -21.59 -3.86 15.88
C THR A 126 -22.86 -4.21 15.14
N LEU A 127 -23.66 -3.20 14.81
CA LEU A 127 -24.82 -3.34 13.94
C LEU A 127 -24.52 -2.64 12.60
N GLU A 128 -24.62 -3.37 11.50
CA GLU A 128 -24.32 -2.85 10.15
C GLU A 128 -25.41 -3.19 9.12
N THR A 129 -25.56 -2.29 8.15
CA THR A 129 -26.33 -2.53 6.90
C THR A 129 -25.51 -3.39 5.94
N LYS A 130 -26.15 -4.04 4.95
CA LYS A 130 -25.52 -4.94 3.96
C LYS A 130 -24.23 -4.40 3.30
N ASP A 131 -24.21 -3.11 2.99
CA ASP A 131 -23.09 -2.44 2.31
C ASP A 131 -22.35 -1.44 3.21
N ARG A 132 -22.51 -1.58 4.54
CA ARG A 132 -21.93 -0.66 5.54
C ARG A 132 -22.30 0.82 5.33
N GLU A 133 -23.43 1.08 4.69
CA GLU A 133 -24.02 2.41 4.58
C GLU A 133 -24.24 3.02 5.97
N ALA A 134 -24.67 2.22 6.96
CA ALA A 134 -24.63 2.62 8.37
C ALA A 134 -23.97 1.53 9.23
N ILE A 135 -23.19 1.99 10.21
CA ILE A 135 -22.54 1.17 11.23
C ILE A 135 -22.78 1.83 12.58
N VAL A 136 -23.25 1.05 13.55
CA VAL A 136 -23.44 1.50 14.93
C VAL A 136 -22.70 0.57 15.87
N TRP A 137 -21.87 1.16 16.72
CA TRP A 137 -21.13 0.44 17.74
C TRP A 137 -21.79 0.65 19.10
N PHE A 138 -21.97 -0.45 19.83
CA PHE A 138 -22.59 -0.51 21.15
C PHE A 138 -21.57 -0.97 22.19
N LYS A 139 -21.76 -0.58 23.45
CA LYS A 139 -21.03 -1.22 24.56
C LYS A 139 -21.47 -2.69 24.69
N ALA A 140 -20.52 -3.57 24.97
CA ALA A 140 -20.75 -5.01 25.11
C ALA A 140 -21.99 -5.33 25.97
N GLY A 141 -22.86 -6.21 25.46
CA GLY A 141 -24.05 -6.68 26.17
C GLY A 141 -25.16 -5.65 26.39
N THR A 142 -25.05 -4.44 25.85
CA THR A 142 -26.03 -3.35 26.05
C THR A 142 -26.52 -2.74 24.73
N THR A 143 -27.53 -1.87 24.81
CA THR A 143 -27.97 -1.01 23.70
C THR A 143 -27.42 0.42 23.80
N ASP A 144 -26.44 0.64 24.68
CA ASP A 144 -25.76 1.93 24.80
C ASP A 144 -24.82 2.13 23.60
N VAL A 145 -25.13 3.11 22.76
CA VAL A 145 -24.31 3.46 21.59
C VAL A 145 -23.04 4.17 22.04
N ASN A 146 -21.89 3.71 21.55
CA ASN A 146 -20.57 4.33 21.78
C ASN A 146 -20.01 5.03 20.52
N GLY A 147 -20.61 4.76 19.35
CA GLY A 147 -20.28 5.44 18.10
C GLY A 147 -21.28 5.11 16.99
N VAL A 148 -21.35 6.00 16.01
CA VAL A 148 -22.17 5.87 14.80
C VAL A 148 -21.39 6.32 13.58
N SER A 149 -21.64 5.68 12.45
CA SER A 149 -21.21 6.09 11.12
C SER A 149 -22.37 5.89 10.15
N ALA A 150 -22.64 6.86 9.28
CA ALA A 150 -23.69 6.78 8.27
C ALA A 150 -23.27 7.48 6.99
N THR A 151 -23.60 6.87 5.86
CA THR A 151 -23.32 7.37 4.51
C THR A 151 -24.62 7.84 3.87
N TYR A 152 -24.53 9.00 3.22
CA TYR A 152 -25.62 9.70 2.57
C TYR A 152 -25.21 10.03 1.14
N LYS A 153 -26.18 10.11 0.24
CA LYS A 153 -25.97 10.80 -1.03
C LYS A 153 -25.77 12.29 -0.75
N PHE A 154 -25.03 12.96 -1.61
CA PHE A 154 -24.71 14.37 -1.42
C PHE A 154 -25.96 15.27 -1.40
N ASP A 155 -26.99 14.92 -2.16
CA ASP A 155 -28.28 15.63 -2.21
C ASP A 155 -29.18 15.40 -0.98
N GLU A 156 -28.87 14.40 -0.14
CA GLU A 156 -29.54 14.15 1.14
C GLU A 156 -29.02 15.08 2.26
N LEU A 157 -27.93 15.83 2.02
CA LEU A 157 -27.37 16.73 3.02
C LEU A 157 -28.29 17.93 3.27
N THR A 158 -28.56 18.19 4.54
CA THR A 158 -29.31 19.38 4.96
C THR A 158 -28.40 20.62 4.98
N ASN A 159 -29.02 21.81 4.97
CA ASN A 159 -28.31 23.09 4.94
C ASN A 159 -27.35 23.32 6.13
N MET A 160 -27.51 22.58 7.24
CA MET A 160 -26.58 22.68 8.38
C MET A 160 -25.13 22.27 8.02
N TYR A 161 -24.96 21.53 6.91
CA TYR A 161 -23.65 21.05 6.45
C TYR A 161 -22.98 21.94 5.40
N GLN A 162 -23.64 23.01 4.93
CA GLN A 162 -23.16 23.88 3.83
C GLN A 162 -21.75 24.41 4.07
N LYS A 163 -21.43 24.88 5.28
CA LYS A 163 -20.07 25.39 5.58
C LYS A 163 -18.97 24.34 5.44
N TYR A 164 -19.25 23.06 5.70
CA TYR A 164 -18.27 21.98 5.55
C TYR A 164 -18.15 21.57 4.07
N VAL A 165 -19.26 21.61 3.34
CA VAL A 165 -19.28 21.45 1.88
C VAL A 165 -18.39 22.50 1.23
N GLU A 166 -18.51 23.77 1.61
CA GLU A 166 -17.67 24.86 1.11
C GLU A 166 -16.18 24.64 1.44
N THR A 167 -15.87 24.22 2.67
CA THR A 167 -14.51 23.85 3.07
C THR A 167 -13.94 22.74 2.19
N ALA A 168 -14.72 21.69 1.92
CA ALA A 168 -14.31 20.58 1.07
C ALA A 168 -14.14 21.00 -0.41
N ARG A 169 -15.09 21.79 -0.94
CA ARG A 169 -15.02 22.36 -2.30
C ARG A 169 -13.79 23.24 -2.49
N ASN A 170 -13.49 24.09 -1.51
CA ASN A 170 -12.28 24.93 -1.55
C ASN A 170 -10.99 24.10 -1.70
N ARG A 171 -10.95 22.90 -1.11
CA ARG A 171 -9.78 22.00 -1.21
C ARG A 171 -9.64 21.36 -2.60
N ILE A 172 -10.73 21.21 -3.35
CA ILE A 172 -10.71 20.57 -4.68
C ILE A 172 -10.69 21.56 -5.85
N LYS A 173 -10.71 22.88 -5.60
CA LYS A 173 -10.74 23.91 -6.66
C LYS A 173 -9.65 23.78 -7.73
N GLU A 174 -8.49 23.24 -7.35
CA GLU A 174 -7.32 23.11 -8.23
C GLU A 174 -7.15 21.68 -8.80
N THR A 175 -8.07 20.76 -8.46
CA THR A 175 -8.03 19.36 -8.91
C THR A 175 -8.78 19.17 -10.22
N ASN A 176 -8.76 17.94 -10.74
CA ASN A 176 -9.61 17.57 -11.89
C ASN A 176 -11.09 17.35 -11.49
N LEU A 177 -11.45 17.51 -10.22
CA LEU A 177 -12.82 17.33 -9.77
C LEU A 177 -13.64 18.58 -10.07
N HIS A 178 -14.63 18.45 -10.94
CA HIS A 178 -15.66 19.47 -11.18
C HIS A 178 -16.74 19.46 -10.08
N ASP A 179 -16.38 19.68 -8.80
CA ASP A 179 -17.33 19.74 -7.66
C ASP A 179 -18.18 18.45 -7.42
N ASN A 180 -17.76 17.30 -7.94
CA ASN A 180 -18.54 16.05 -8.03
C ASN A 180 -18.42 15.12 -6.80
N PHE A 181 -18.64 15.63 -5.58
CA PHE A 181 -18.86 14.72 -4.46
C PHE A 181 -20.20 14.01 -4.63
N GLN A 182 -20.20 12.69 -4.51
CA GLN A 182 -21.40 11.87 -4.71
C GLN A 182 -22.02 11.45 -3.39
N THR A 183 -21.15 11.08 -2.45
CA THR A 183 -21.56 10.59 -1.15
C THR A 183 -20.80 11.31 -0.06
N VAL A 184 -21.43 11.31 1.10
CA VAL A 184 -20.85 11.83 2.32
C VAL A 184 -21.02 10.81 3.41
N SER A 185 -19.92 10.45 4.07
CA SER A 185 -19.93 9.64 5.28
C SER A 185 -19.73 10.54 6.50
N LEU A 186 -20.67 10.50 7.42
CA LEU A 186 -20.62 11.18 8.71
C LEU A 186 -20.29 10.17 9.79
N TYR A 187 -19.44 10.53 10.75
CA TYR A 187 -19.19 9.69 11.92
C TYR A 187 -19.16 10.52 13.21
N LYS A 188 -19.49 9.84 14.30
CA LYS A 188 -19.34 10.34 15.67
C LYS A 188 -18.94 9.19 16.58
N ASN A 189 -17.80 9.31 17.24
CA ASN A 189 -17.33 8.33 18.21
C ASN A 189 -16.48 9.03 19.29
N LYS A 190 -15.82 8.26 20.16
CA LYS A 190 -14.95 8.80 21.22
C LYS A 190 -13.75 9.61 20.68
N SER A 191 -13.29 9.31 19.47
CA SER A 191 -12.14 9.96 18.84
C SER A 191 -12.51 11.29 18.19
N GLY A 192 -13.79 11.54 17.91
CA GLY A 192 -14.26 12.82 17.38
C GLY A 192 -15.53 12.71 16.55
N THR A 193 -15.82 13.79 15.82
CA THR A 193 -16.94 13.88 14.89
C THR A 193 -16.46 14.49 13.59
N GLY A 194 -16.70 13.80 12.49
CA GLY A 194 -16.14 14.19 11.19
C GLY A 194 -17.05 13.84 10.03
N MET A 195 -16.71 14.39 8.88
CA MET A 195 -17.44 14.25 7.63
C MET A 195 -16.46 14.01 6.50
N SER A 196 -16.61 12.89 5.80
CA SER A 196 -15.83 12.55 4.62
C SER A 196 -16.68 12.76 3.39
N PHE A 197 -16.20 13.57 2.46
CA PHE A 197 -16.76 13.76 1.13
C PHE A 197 -16.06 12.84 0.16
N LEU A 198 -16.80 12.02 -0.58
CA LEU A 198 -16.27 11.04 -1.52
C LEU A 198 -16.80 11.31 -2.93
N SER A 199 -15.91 11.20 -3.90
CA SER A 199 -16.24 11.20 -5.33
C SER A 199 -16.27 9.77 -5.90
N GLU A 200 -16.75 9.65 -7.13
CA GLU A 200 -16.84 8.38 -7.87
C GLU A 200 -15.46 7.71 -8.07
N ASP A 201 -14.42 8.51 -8.25
CA ASP A 201 -13.02 8.05 -8.45
C ASP A 201 -12.26 7.81 -7.15
N ASN A 202 -12.97 7.64 -6.02
CA ASN A 202 -12.39 7.41 -4.69
C ASN A 202 -11.50 8.56 -4.18
N GLN A 203 -11.62 9.76 -4.78
CA GLN A 203 -11.03 10.97 -4.22
C GLN A 203 -11.87 11.43 -3.03
N ARG A 204 -11.19 11.85 -1.96
CA ARG A 204 -11.84 12.18 -0.69
C ARG A 204 -11.29 13.42 -0.04
N VAL A 205 -12.17 14.12 0.69
CA VAL A 205 -11.80 15.19 1.63
C VAL A 205 -12.47 14.92 2.96
N HIS A 206 -11.70 14.92 4.03
CA HIS A 206 -12.20 14.78 5.39
C HIS A 206 -12.20 16.13 6.11
N VAL A 207 -13.34 16.49 6.69
CA VAL A 207 -13.55 17.74 7.42
C VAL A 207 -13.98 17.42 8.85
N ASP A 208 -13.28 17.99 9.82
CA ASP A 208 -13.66 17.92 11.22
C ASP A 208 -14.85 18.85 11.50
N LEU A 209 -15.92 18.30 12.10
CA LEU A 209 -17.16 19.06 12.31
C LEU A 209 -17.06 20.09 13.44
N ASN A 210 -16.11 19.96 14.35
CA ASN A 210 -15.95 20.91 15.46
C ASN A 210 -15.21 22.17 15.02
N THR A 211 -14.21 22.01 14.16
CA THR A 211 -13.27 23.07 13.74
C THR A 211 -13.53 23.57 12.33
N ASN A 212 -14.33 22.86 11.52
CA ASN A 212 -14.53 23.12 10.09
C ASN A 212 -13.20 23.21 9.30
N LYS A 213 -12.23 22.36 9.65
CA LYS A 213 -10.94 22.28 8.97
C LYS A 213 -10.80 20.94 8.26
N VAL A 214 -10.12 20.97 7.12
CA VAL A 214 -9.69 19.73 6.43
C VAL A 214 -8.61 19.06 7.28
N THR A 215 -8.81 17.79 7.59
CA THR A 215 -7.90 16.99 8.43
C THR A 215 -7.22 15.85 7.66
N ASP A 216 -7.84 15.36 6.59
CA ASP A 216 -7.27 14.38 5.67
C ASP A 216 -7.82 14.63 4.25
N PHE A 217 -7.06 14.27 3.22
CA PHE A 217 -7.56 14.24 1.85
C PHE A 217 -6.71 13.32 0.98
N TYR A 218 -7.28 12.88 -0.13
CA TYR A 218 -6.60 12.18 -1.21
C TYR A 218 -7.27 12.59 -2.52
N LEU A 219 -6.52 13.24 -3.41
CA LEU A 219 -7.05 13.98 -4.56
C LEU A 219 -6.17 13.80 -5.79
N ASP A 220 -6.80 13.62 -6.95
CA ASP A 220 -6.13 13.50 -8.24
C ASP A 220 -6.04 14.86 -8.94
N TYR A 221 -4.86 15.17 -9.48
CA TYR A 221 -4.59 16.46 -10.12
C TYR A 221 -4.29 16.31 -11.61
N ASN A 222 -4.54 17.38 -12.37
CA ASN A 222 -4.02 17.46 -13.73
C ASN A 222 -2.50 17.64 -13.67
N LEU A 223 -1.75 16.77 -14.32
CA LEU A 223 -0.29 16.93 -14.39
C LEU A 223 0.12 18.29 -15.01
N GLY A 224 -0.68 18.82 -15.94
CA GLY A 224 -0.46 20.15 -16.53
C GLY A 224 -0.63 21.32 -15.57
N ASN A 225 -1.38 21.13 -14.47
CA ASN A 225 -1.62 22.16 -13.46
C ASN A 225 -0.63 22.10 -12.29
N VAL A 226 0.19 21.05 -12.20
CA VAL A 226 1.18 20.90 -11.13
C VAL A 226 2.44 21.71 -11.42
N ASP A 227 3.00 22.34 -10.39
CA ASP A 227 4.25 23.08 -10.51
C ASP A 227 5.38 22.17 -11.04
N LYS A 228 5.99 22.62 -12.16
CA LYS A 228 7.10 21.96 -12.86
C LYS A 228 8.28 21.66 -11.95
N LYS A 229 8.46 22.40 -10.85
CA LYS A 229 9.48 22.13 -9.82
C LYS A 229 9.33 20.71 -9.26
N PHE A 230 8.13 20.30 -8.88
CA PHE A 230 7.90 18.97 -8.30
C PHE A 230 8.06 17.86 -9.33
N VAL A 231 7.61 18.10 -10.57
CA VAL A 231 7.85 17.18 -11.69
C VAL A 231 9.34 16.96 -11.91
N SER A 232 10.15 18.03 -11.88
CA SER A 232 11.61 17.93 -12.03
C SER A 232 12.28 17.16 -10.89
N ILE A 233 11.84 17.38 -9.65
CA ILE A 233 12.34 16.61 -8.49
C ILE A 233 12.03 15.12 -8.67
N ALA A 234 10.80 14.79 -9.08
CA ALA A 234 10.37 13.40 -9.29
C ALA A 234 11.19 12.71 -10.37
N GLN A 235 11.39 13.37 -11.53
CA GLN A 235 12.22 12.83 -12.61
C GLN A 235 13.66 12.61 -12.14
N LYS A 236 14.29 13.60 -11.49
CA LYS A 236 15.67 13.47 -10.97
C LYS A 236 15.80 12.34 -9.96
N ALA A 237 14.79 12.11 -9.12
CA ALA A 237 14.80 11.02 -8.15
C ALA A 237 14.79 9.64 -8.84
N LEU A 238 13.98 9.46 -9.88
CA LEU A 238 13.96 8.24 -10.69
C LEU A 238 15.23 8.04 -11.51
N MET A 239 15.79 9.11 -12.07
CA MET A 239 17.07 9.05 -12.79
C MET A 239 18.18 8.49 -11.89
N LYS A 240 18.23 8.95 -10.63
CA LYS A 240 19.23 8.47 -9.65
C LYS A 240 19.04 7.00 -9.26
N LEU A 241 17.81 6.48 -9.32
CA LEU A 241 17.51 5.08 -9.00
C LEU A 241 17.77 4.14 -10.19
N SER A 242 17.46 4.57 -11.41
CA SER A 242 17.40 3.69 -12.59
C SER A 242 18.52 3.91 -13.62
N ASN A 243 19.22 5.05 -13.54
CA ASN A 243 20.13 5.56 -14.58
C ASN A 243 19.48 5.76 -15.96
N LYS A 244 18.14 5.85 -16.02
CA LYS A 244 17.38 6.24 -17.22
C LYS A 244 16.98 7.70 -17.15
N ASN A 245 16.68 8.31 -18.29
CA ASN A 245 16.51 9.77 -18.41
C ASN A 245 15.13 10.18 -18.95
N ASP A 246 14.33 9.21 -19.39
CA ASP A 246 13.12 9.35 -20.19
C ASP A 246 11.85 9.05 -19.36
N PHE A 247 11.75 9.67 -18.18
CA PHE A 247 10.60 9.49 -17.29
C PHE A 247 9.47 10.48 -17.59
N SER A 248 8.27 9.94 -17.84
CA SER A 248 7.04 10.70 -18.06
C SER A 248 5.92 10.18 -17.16
N PHE A 249 5.39 11.04 -16.30
CA PHE A 249 4.23 10.70 -15.48
C PHE A 249 2.96 10.86 -16.30
N ASN A 250 1.98 9.97 -16.07
CA ASN A 250 0.63 10.08 -16.62
C ASN A 250 -0.42 10.30 -15.53
N HIS A 251 0.00 10.28 -14.27
CA HIS A 251 -0.86 10.44 -13.12
C HIS A 251 -0.14 11.22 -12.01
N VAL A 252 -0.90 12.06 -11.32
CA VAL A 252 -0.43 12.77 -10.13
C VAL A 252 -1.58 12.91 -9.14
N GLU A 253 -1.27 12.61 -7.89
CA GLU A 253 -2.18 12.72 -6.77
C GLU A 253 -1.52 13.53 -5.65
N LYS A 254 -2.33 14.12 -4.79
CA LYS A 254 -1.91 14.81 -3.59
C LYS A 254 -2.71 14.31 -2.41
N PHE A 255 -2.05 14.07 -1.29
CA PHE A 255 -2.71 13.52 -0.10
C PHE A 255 -2.11 14.10 1.18
N SER A 256 -2.90 14.11 2.25
CA SER A 256 -2.39 14.44 3.58
C SER A 256 -1.57 13.29 4.14
N HIS A 257 -0.41 13.62 4.71
CA HIS A 257 0.41 12.69 5.47
C HIS A 257 0.78 13.33 6.82
N GLU A 258 1.06 12.52 7.84
CA GLU A 258 1.26 12.97 9.23
C GLU A 258 2.25 14.13 9.40
N LYS A 259 3.24 14.23 8.51
CA LYS A 259 4.32 15.23 8.55
C LYS A 259 4.01 16.47 7.69
N GLU A 260 3.47 16.26 6.49
CA GLU A 260 3.09 17.30 5.54
C GLU A 260 2.21 16.72 4.44
N ASP A 261 1.53 17.57 3.67
CA ASP A 261 0.87 17.13 2.43
C ASP A 261 1.93 16.67 1.42
N MET A 262 1.63 15.60 0.69
CA MET A 262 2.56 14.96 -0.23
C MET A 262 1.98 14.90 -1.64
N TRP A 263 2.85 15.10 -2.62
CA TRP A 263 2.61 14.79 -4.02
C TRP A 263 3.07 13.36 -4.31
N ARG A 264 2.28 12.58 -5.04
CA ARG A 264 2.72 11.33 -5.67
C ARG A 264 2.58 11.44 -7.17
N PHE A 265 3.71 11.31 -7.86
CA PHE A 265 3.78 11.23 -9.32
C PHE A 265 3.94 9.77 -9.71
N SER A 266 3.15 9.29 -10.66
CA SER A 266 3.30 7.91 -11.13
C SER A 266 3.07 7.75 -12.63
N ASN A 267 3.62 6.67 -13.16
CA ASN A 267 3.25 6.13 -14.46
C ASN A 267 2.38 4.90 -14.20
N LYS A 268 1.07 5.12 -14.14
CA LYS A 268 0.06 4.08 -13.97
C LYS A 268 -0.10 3.31 -15.27
N GLU A 269 0.02 1.99 -15.20
CA GLU A 269 -0.35 1.09 -16.30
C GLU A 269 -1.80 0.64 -16.15
N ASP A 270 -2.23 0.39 -14.92
CA ASP A 270 -3.61 0.07 -14.56
C ASP A 270 -3.97 0.61 -13.15
N LYS A 271 -5.16 0.28 -12.66
CA LYS A 271 -5.67 0.74 -11.34
C LYS A 271 -4.78 0.32 -10.17
N TYR A 272 -4.08 -0.81 -10.27
CA TYR A 272 -3.30 -1.42 -9.21
C TYR A 272 -1.79 -1.38 -9.49
N HIS A 273 -1.38 -0.96 -10.69
CA HIS A 273 0.00 -1.05 -11.16
C HIS A 273 0.59 0.30 -11.58
N ASP A 274 1.67 0.67 -10.88
CA ASP A 274 2.60 1.71 -11.30
C ASP A 274 3.89 1.06 -11.79
N LYS A 275 4.32 1.40 -13.02
CA LYS A 275 5.66 1.06 -13.50
C LYS A 275 6.75 1.79 -12.70
N TYR A 276 6.45 3.02 -12.29
CA TYR A 276 7.28 3.79 -11.38
C TYR A 276 6.47 4.89 -10.70
N SER A 277 6.91 5.27 -9.50
CA SER A 277 6.30 6.37 -8.75
C SER A 277 7.26 7.06 -7.81
N VAL A 278 6.97 8.33 -7.49
CA VAL A 278 7.75 9.15 -6.57
C VAL A 278 6.81 9.92 -5.65
N GLN A 279 7.11 9.92 -4.35
CA GLN A 279 6.44 10.74 -3.33
C GLN A 279 7.35 11.87 -2.87
N ILE A 280 6.81 13.09 -2.85
CA ILE A 280 7.53 14.32 -2.52
C ILE A 280 6.71 15.15 -1.54
N GLY A 281 7.34 15.63 -0.47
CA GLY A 281 6.72 16.58 0.45
C GLY A 281 6.44 17.92 -0.22
N GLU A 282 5.23 18.44 -0.10
CA GLU A 282 4.85 19.70 -0.74
C GLU A 282 5.66 20.89 -0.19
N LYS A 283 5.81 21.00 1.13
CA LYS A 283 6.46 22.16 1.75
C LYS A 283 7.97 22.04 1.66
N THR A 284 8.48 20.84 1.91
CA THR A 284 9.93 20.60 2.00
C THR A 284 10.58 20.33 0.64
N GLY A 285 9.83 19.81 -0.34
CA GLY A 285 10.40 19.25 -1.56
C GLY A 285 11.21 17.97 -1.33
N GLN A 286 11.16 17.39 -0.13
CA GLN A 286 11.88 16.18 0.26
C GLN A 286 11.31 14.97 -0.48
N VAL A 287 12.19 14.11 -1.01
CA VAL A 287 11.77 12.83 -1.60
C VAL A 287 11.57 11.81 -0.48
N TYR A 288 10.33 11.33 -0.34
CA TYR A 288 9.94 10.34 0.67
C TYR A 288 9.90 8.93 0.12
N SER A 289 9.56 8.74 -1.15
CA SER A 289 9.49 7.42 -1.74
C SER A 289 9.87 7.48 -3.21
N VAL A 290 10.67 6.53 -3.68
CA VAL A 290 10.92 6.31 -5.10
C VAL A 290 10.78 4.82 -5.35
N ARG A 291 9.87 4.44 -6.24
CA ARG A 291 9.66 3.07 -6.71
C ARG A 291 9.92 3.01 -8.20
N TYR A 292 10.68 2.01 -8.63
CA TYR A 292 10.92 1.73 -10.03
C TYR A 292 10.87 0.22 -10.27
N GLU A 293 10.01 -0.19 -11.20
CA GLU A 293 9.93 -1.57 -11.66
C GLU A 293 11.15 -1.93 -12.51
N THR A 294 11.82 -3.02 -12.17
CA THR A 294 13.04 -3.48 -12.81
C THR A 294 13.08 -5.00 -12.86
N ASP A 295 13.92 -5.56 -13.74
CA ASP A 295 14.28 -6.97 -13.67
C ASP A 295 14.83 -7.30 -12.29
N ARG A 296 14.50 -8.51 -11.82
CA ARG A 296 14.71 -8.97 -10.44
C ARG A 296 16.02 -8.51 -9.81
N TYR A 297 15.94 -7.50 -8.95
CA TYR A 297 17.07 -7.02 -8.15
C TYR A 297 16.92 -7.57 -6.73
N SER A 298 17.92 -8.29 -6.25
CA SER A 298 17.93 -8.86 -4.90
C SER A 298 19.20 -8.44 -4.19
N ILE A 299 19.03 -7.89 -3.00
CA ILE A 299 20.11 -7.61 -2.05
C ILE A 299 20.21 -8.83 -1.14
N LYS A 300 21.37 -9.49 -1.15
CA LYS A 300 21.55 -10.83 -0.55
C LYS A 300 21.96 -10.78 0.90
N SER A 301 22.51 -9.67 1.37
CA SER A 301 23.02 -9.54 2.73
C SER A 301 22.90 -8.12 3.27
N LYS A 302 23.01 -7.99 4.60
CA LYS A 302 23.07 -6.68 5.27
C LYS A 302 24.29 -5.87 4.82
N ASP A 303 25.43 -6.51 4.58
CA ASP A 303 26.65 -5.82 4.12
C ASP A 303 26.47 -5.28 2.69
N GLU A 304 25.83 -6.06 1.81
CA GLU A 304 25.47 -5.59 0.46
C GLU A 304 24.46 -4.44 0.55
N ALA A 305 23.45 -4.56 1.42
CA ALA A 305 22.51 -3.48 1.69
C ALA A 305 23.24 -2.21 2.15
N MET A 306 24.20 -2.31 3.07
CA MET A 306 24.99 -1.17 3.53
C MET A 306 25.85 -0.57 2.42
N SER A 307 26.51 -1.40 1.61
CA SER A 307 27.40 -0.95 0.54
C SER A 307 26.65 -0.22 -0.57
N VAL A 308 25.53 -0.79 -1.03
CA VAL A 308 24.72 -0.23 -2.14
C VAL A 308 23.72 0.81 -1.63
N GLY A 309 23.10 0.55 -0.48
CA GLY A 309 22.00 1.35 0.04
C GLY A 309 22.43 2.70 0.58
N LYS A 310 23.58 2.82 1.25
CA LYS A 310 24.06 4.12 1.75
C LYS A 310 24.18 5.19 0.66
N PRO A 311 24.95 4.98 -0.44
CA PRO A 311 25.05 5.98 -1.49
C PRO A 311 23.71 6.19 -2.20
N LEU A 312 22.92 5.13 -2.38
CA LEU A 312 21.61 5.24 -3.03
C LEU A 312 20.63 6.11 -2.23
N ILE A 313 20.50 5.86 -0.93
CA ILE A 313 19.65 6.63 -0.01
C ILE A 313 20.09 8.08 0.00
N LYS A 314 21.38 8.35 0.22
CA LYS A 314 21.92 9.71 0.24
C LYS A 314 21.68 10.43 -1.09
N ASN A 315 21.84 9.75 -2.21
CA ASN A 315 21.61 10.36 -3.52
C ASN A 315 20.13 10.70 -3.75
N ILE A 316 19.21 9.79 -3.40
CA ILE A 316 17.77 9.95 -3.68
C ILE A 316 17.10 10.87 -2.67
N THR A 317 17.31 10.63 -1.38
CA THR A 317 16.61 11.31 -0.29
C THR A 317 17.47 12.39 0.37
N GLY A 318 18.78 12.45 0.11
CA GLY A 318 19.68 13.37 0.82
C GLY A 318 20.02 12.95 2.24
N ILE A 319 19.43 11.85 2.75
CA ILE A 319 19.66 11.38 4.13
C ILE A 319 20.99 10.62 4.19
N ASP A 320 21.89 11.08 5.06
CA ASP A 320 23.11 10.35 5.38
C ASP A 320 22.83 9.28 6.45
N VAL A 321 22.86 8.02 6.02
CA VAL A 321 22.65 6.84 6.86
C VAL A 321 23.97 6.28 7.43
N THR A 322 25.04 7.07 7.45
CA THR A 322 26.31 6.66 8.08
C THR A 322 26.12 6.49 9.59
N GLY A 323 26.56 5.34 10.13
CA GLY A 323 26.35 4.94 11.52
C GLY A 323 24.96 4.36 11.84
N TYR A 324 24.09 4.18 10.85
CA TYR A 324 22.80 3.51 11.05
C TYR A 324 23.01 2.00 11.17
N LYS A 325 22.19 1.35 11.99
CA LYS A 325 22.07 -0.10 12.02
C LYS A 325 21.19 -0.55 10.85
N VAL A 326 21.51 -1.70 10.27
CA VAL A 326 20.74 -2.30 9.18
C VAL A 326 20.12 -3.61 9.63
N ASP A 327 18.80 -3.68 9.52
CA ASP A 327 17.99 -4.85 9.82
C ASP A 327 17.14 -5.26 8.62
N GLY A 328 16.67 -6.51 8.61
CA GLY A 328 15.90 -7.08 7.50
C GLY A 328 16.63 -8.17 6.73
N GLY A 329 16.11 -8.47 5.53
CA GLY A 329 16.56 -9.54 4.66
C GLY A 329 15.57 -9.78 3.51
N ASP A 330 16.01 -10.48 2.46
CA ASP A 330 15.19 -10.80 1.28
C ASP A 330 13.86 -11.51 1.62
N HIS A 331 13.83 -12.32 2.70
CA HIS A 331 12.62 -12.95 3.22
C HIS A 331 11.59 -11.98 3.85
N TRP A 332 12.02 -10.76 4.20
CA TRP A 332 11.17 -9.67 4.69
C TRP A 332 10.97 -8.63 3.58
N GLY A 333 11.46 -8.96 2.37
CA GLY A 333 11.44 -8.19 1.14
C GLY A 333 12.18 -6.85 1.19
N GLY A 334 13.13 -6.69 2.11
CA GLY A 334 13.97 -5.50 2.14
C GLY A 334 14.82 -5.33 3.39
N TYR A 335 15.46 -4.17 3.47
CA TYR A 335 16.34 -3.73 4.54
C TYR A 335 15.92 -2.37 5.08
N VAL A 336 16.11 -2.16 6.39
CA VAL A 336 15.78 -0.93 7.09
C VAL A 336 17.03 -0.38 7.76
N PHE A 337 17.35 0.88 7.46
CA PHE A 337 18.40 1.67 8.05
C PHE A 337 17.78 2.50 9.17
N GLN A 338 18.25 2.31 10.39
CA GLN A 338 17.71 3.02 11.56
C GLN A 338 18.79 3.43 12.55
N SER A 339 18.54 4.56 13.23
CA SER A 339 19.34 5.07 14.33
C SER A 339 18.41 5.79 15.32
N PRO A 340 18.58 5.63 16.64
CA PRO A 340 17.70 6.27 17.62
C PRO A 340 17.61 7.78 17.41
N GLY A 341 16.38 8.31 17.40
CA GLY A 341 16.11 9.75 17.23
C GLY A 341 16.34 10.29 15.81
N LYS A 342 16.62 9.44 14.82
CA LYS A 342 16.79 9.85 13.41
C LYS A 342 15.74 9.20 12.51
N THR A 343 15.49 9.82 11.36
CA THR A 343 14.58 9.32 10.33
C THR A 343 15.05 7.97 9.78
N ALA A 344 14.21 6.94 9.88
CA ALA A 344 14.53 5.64 9.32
C ALA A 344 14.29 5.61 7.80
N VAL A 345 15.08 4.82 7.08
CA VAL A 345 14.95 4.66 5.63
C VAL A 345 14.95 3.17 5.27
N SER A 346 14.05 2.76 4.40
CA SER A 346 13.94 1.39 3.92
C SER A 346 14.33 1.28 2.44
N ILE A 347 14.90 0.14 2.10
CA ILE A 347 15.10 -0.31 0.73
C ILE A 347 14.34 -1.63 0.57
N PHE A 348 13.34 -1.65 -0.30
CA PHE A 348 12.56 -2.85 -0.61
C PHE A 348 12.97 -3.42 -1.96
N THR A 349 12.98 -4.75 -2.04
CA THR A 349 13.26 -5.53 -3.25
C THR A 349 12.10 -6.49 -3.55
N ASP A 350 12.06 -6.99 -4.78
CA ASP A 350 11.19 -8.01 -5.42
C ASP A 350 10.23 -8.91 -4.60
N ARG A 351 10.51 -9.23 -3.34
CA ARG A 351 9.67 -10.12 -2.51
C ARG A 351 8.75 -9.41 -1.52
N ALA A 352 8.90 -8.10 -1.28
CA ALA A 352 8.01 -7.34 -0.38
C ALA A 352 6.83 -6.68 -1.10
N ILE A 353 6.88 -6.56 -2.42
CA ILE A 353 5.84 -5.86 -3.19
C ILE A 353 4.77 -6.90 -3.54
N ASP A 354 4.09 -7.39 -2.51
CA ASP A 354 3.01 -8.37 -2.64
C ASP A 354 1.78 -7.68 -3.22
N ARG A 355 1.21 -8.25 -4.29
CA ARG A 355 -0.05 -7.76 -4.85
C ARG A 355 -1.21 -8.36 -4.07
N SER A 356 -2.30 -7.61 -3.92
CA SER A 356 -3.58 -8.16 -3.45
C SER A 356 -4.18 -9.23 -4.38
N ASP A 357 -3.63 -9.40 -5.59
CA ASP A 357 -4.05 -10.40 -6.59
C ASP A 357 -3.06 -11.58 -6.76
N GLY A 358 -1.99 -11.63 -5.94
CA GLY A 358 -1.02 -12.75 -5.93
C GLY A 358 0.04 -12.73 -7.05
N GLY A 359 0.16 -11.66 -7.84
CA GLY A 359 1.28 -11.50 -8.78
C GLY A 359 2.54 -10.94 -8.13
N ASN A 360 3.72 -11.43 -8.52
CA ASN A 360 5.01 -10.85 -8.10
C ASN A 360 5.38 -9.67 -9.00
N VAL A 361 5.51 -8.45 -8.45
CA VAL A 361 6.12 -7.32 -9.18
C VAL A 361 7.58 -7.19 -8.77
N SER A 362 8.49 -7.26 -9.74
CA SER A 362 9.92 -7.05 -9.49
C SER A 362 10.26 -5.57 -9.49
N GLY A 363 10.89 -5.06 -8.44
CA GLY A 363 11.10 -3.64 -8.27
C GLY A 363 12.05 -3.29 -7.14
N LEU A 364 12.59 -2.07 -7.24
CA LEU A 364 13.40 -1.46 -6.20
C LEU A 364 12.65 -0.23 -5.67
N GLN A 365 12.54 -0.13 -4.36
CA GLN A 365 11.95 1.03 -3.70
C GLN A 365 12.87 1.56 -2.60
N VAL A 366 13.04 2.87 -2.55
CA VAL A 366 13.64 3.58 -1.40
C VAL A 366 12.55 4.38 -0.73
N HIS A 367 12.36 4.22 0.58
CA HIS A 367 11.27 4.83 1.33
C HIS A 367 11.73 5.42 2.68
N VAL A 368 11.37 6.67 2.95
CA VAL A 368 11.66 7.40 4.18
C VAL A 368 10.45 7.27 5.11
N ARG A 369 10.68 6.79 6.34
CA ARG A 369 9.65 6.58 7.35
C ARG A 369 9.38 7.83 8.17
#